data_AF-A0A2N3HM50-F1
#
_entry.id   AF-A0A2N3HM50-F1
#
_cell.length_a   1.000
_cell.length_b   1.000
_cell.length_c   1.000
_cell.angle_alpha   90.00
_cell.angle_beta   90.00
_cell.angle_gamma   90.00
#
_symmetry.space_group_name_H-M   'P 1'
#
loop_
_entity.id
_entity.type
_entity.pdbx_description
1 polymer ?
#
loop_
_entity_poly.entity_id
_entity_poly.type
_entity_poly.pdbx_seq_one_letter_code
_entity_poly.pdbx_strand_id
1 'polypeptide(L)'
;MNRFKSLSVAAFAAVLIYGCGSTAPILSTPIENIDTSPLKVSALTEQEKQTWGHLDLVKDTIPGMSVDKAYQDIIKNKKGETVIVAVIDTGIDINHEDLDGVMWTNPKEIPNNGIDDDKNGYVDDIHGWNFLGDAYNEQLEFVRILASKDTNNPDYARAKAEYDEEYQKYTELKTNYEQFLQQLITADDIVSTHLNKKEYTQAEVSAIKAENEKLQQAVALIKYVYSLDNDSVAEFKEQLNEGIEQFNDRLNYNLNLTFKGRLNGDDPDDMSTKYYGNGNVKPSKKDESHGTHVAGIIAAERNNGKGANGVANNVKIMSVRAVPNGDEYDKDIALAIRYAVDNGAKVINGSFGKYYSPHSDWVREAIAYAGKHDVLIVKAAGNEGEDLDKKAVYPNDQVNNGPEVSDTFITVGALEPKYGANMIADFSNYGKINVDVFSPGAKIYSTTPQNEYDTKGGTSMAAPAVAGVAALIRSLYPKLKASQVKKILMESGLPIKANVVVGGDTENVKPFSNLTSSGKIVNAYNALIMASKL
;
A
#
# COMPACT_ATOMS: atom_id res chain seq x y z
N MET A 1 0.70 -89.67 14.32
CA MET A 1 -0.46 -88.99 13.68
C MET A 1 -0.71 -87.68 14.41
N ASN A 2 -0.07 -86.59 13.97
CA ASN A 2 -0.35 -85.24 14.46
C ASN A 2 -0.67 -84.33 13.28
N ARG A 3 -1.76 -83.59 13.44
CA ARG A 3 -2.49 -82.88 12.40
C ARG A 3 -1.83 -81.55 12.03
N PHE A 4 -1.98 -81.22 10.75
CA PHE A 4 -1.78 -79.92 10.09
C PHE A 4 -2.15 -78.70 10.95
N LYS A 5 -1.35 -77.63 10.83
CA LYS A 5 -1.83 -76.29 10.50
C LYS A 5 -0.72 -75.45 9.85
N SER A 6 -1.13 -74.79 8.77
CA SER A 6 -0.43 -73.85 7.90
C SER A 6 0.24 -72.70 8.65
N LEU A 7 1.49 -72.39 8.28
CA LEU A 7 2.07 -71.06 8.50
C LEU A 7 2.33 -70.42 7.13
N SER A 8 1.42 -69.52 6.76
CA SER A 8 1.55 -68.62 5.63
C SER A 8 2.57 -67.52 5.98
N VAL A 9 3.52 -67.31 5.09
CA VAL A 9 4.50 -66.22 5.11
C VAL A 9 3.76 -64.90 4.90
N ALA A 10 3.83 -64.00 5.88
CA ALA A 10 3.44 -62.60 5.71
C ALA A 10 4.71 -61.77 5.54
N ALA A 11 5.02 -61.40 4.30
CA ALA A 11 6.04 -60.41 3.98
C ALA A 11 5.49 -59.02 4.32
N PHE A 12 6.08 -58.37 5.33
CA PHE A 12 5.83 -56.96 5.62
C PHE A 12 6.59 -56.12 4.59
N ALA A 13 5.92 -55.69 3.52
CA ALA A 13 6.44 -54.64 2.65
C ALA A 13 6.20 -53.29 3.34
N ALA A 14 7.24 -52.75 3.97
CA ALA A 14 7.25 -51.37 4.42
C ALA A 14 7.26 -50.46 3.20
N VAL A 15 6.10 -49.92 2.84
CA VAL A 15 6.00 -48.83 1.86
C VAL A 15 6.43 -47.55 2.57
N LEU A 16 7.70 -47.19 2.42
CA LEU A 16 8.17 -45.83 2.65
C LEU A 16 7.63 -44.94 1.53
N ILE A 17 6.48 -44.30 1.78
CA ILE A 17 6.03 -43.19 0.93
C ILE A 17 6.89 -41.97 1.30
N TYR A 18 8.01 -41.81 0.60
CA TYR A 18 8.62 -40.50 0.44
C TYR A 18 7.65 -39.64 -0.37
N GLY A 19 6.84 -38.84 0.31
CA GLY A 19 6.06 -37.77 -0.28
C GLY A 19 6.98 -36.62 -0.73
N CYS A 20 7.77 -36.84 -1.77
CA CYS A 20 8.26 -35.71 -2.56
C CYS A 20 7.05 -35.17 -3.32
N GLY A 21 6.60 -33.96 -2.97
CA GLY A 21 5.59 -33.24 -3.74
C GLY A 21 6.08 -33.09 -5.18
N SER A 22 5.57 -33.93 -6.07
CA SER A 22 5.79 -33.78 -7.50
C SER A 22 4.94 -32.60 -7.96
N THR A 23 5.59 -31.49 -8.30
CA THR A 23 4.98 -30.40 -9.05
C THR A 23 4.72 -30.90 -10.47
N ALA A 24 3.56 -31.53 -10.69
CA ALA A 24 3.12 -31.81 -12.05
C ALA A 24 3.18 -30.51 -12.87
N PRO A 25 3.72 -30.53 -14.10
CA PRO A 25 3.88 -29.33 -14.91
C PRO A 25 2.52 -28.66 -15.13
N ILE A 26 2.45 -27.35 -14.94
CA ILE A 26 1.24 -26.58 -15.25
C ILE A 26 1.05 -26.62 -16.77
N LEU A 27 -0.05 -27.23 -17.22
CA LEU A 27 -0.41 -27.36 -18.64
C LEU A 27 -1.08 -26.10 -19.22
N SER A 28 -1.12 -24.99 -18.47
CA SER A 28 -1.71 -23.72 -18.88
C SER A 28 -0.75 -22.89 -19.74
N THR A 29 -1.32 -22.18 -20.71
CA THR A 29 -0.60 -21.19 -21.53
C THR A 29 -0.65 -19.81 -20.88
N PRO A 30 0.49 -19.09 -20.78
CA PRO A 30 0.49 -17.68 -20.39
C PRO A 30 -0.41 -16.83 -21.29
N ILE A 31 -0.91 -15.72 -20.73
CA ILE A 31 -1.58 -14.67 -21.50
C ILE A 31 -0.49 -13.84 -22.19
N GLU A 32 -0.51 -13.78 -23.52
CA GLU A 32 0.50 -13.08 -24.33
C GLU A 32 -0.06 -11.98 -25.24
N ASN A 33 -1.35 -12.01 -25.58
CA ASN A 33 -1.97 -11.05 -26.49
C ASN A 33 -3.16 -10.34 -25.84
N ILE A 34 -2.98 -9.07 -25.51
CA ILE A 34 -4.01 -8.16 -24.97
C ILE A 34 -4.32 -7.00 -25.92
N ASP A 35 -3.67 -6.94 -27.08
CA ASP A 35 -3.79 -5.83 -28.03
C ASP A 35 -5.21 -5.75 -28.63
N THR A 36 -5.97 -6.84 -28.57
CA THR A 36 -7.36 -6.93 -29.03
C THR A 36 -8.38 -6.86 -27.90
N SER A 37 -7.96 -6.66 -26.65
CA SER A 37 -8.89 -6.56 -25.52
C SER A 37 -9.78 -5.33 -25.69
N PRO A 38 -11.12 -5.49 -25.71
CA PRO A 38 -12.01 -4.35 -25.87
C PRO A 38 -11.97 -3.44 -24.65
N LEU A 39 -12.23 -2.15 -24.86
CA LEU A 39 -12.40 -1.19 -23.79
C LEU A 39 -13.73 -1.42 -23.08
N LYS A 40 -13.71 -1.48 -21.75
CA LYS A 40 -14.94 -1.41 -20.95
C LYS A 40 -15.50 0.01 -21.02
N VAL A 41 -16.71 0.16 -21.55
CA VAL A 41 -17.41 1.45 -21.67
C VAL A 41 -18.52 1.64 -20.63
N SER A 42 -18.93 0.56 -19.96
CA SER A 42 -19.90 0.61 -18.87
C SER A 42 -19.21 0.97 -17.55
N ALA A 43 -19.96 1.59 -16.63
CA ALA A 43 -19.51 1.73 -15.25
C ALA A 43 -19.23 0.36 -14.62
N LEU A 44 -18.33 0.35 -13.63
CA LEU A 44 -18.10 -0.84 -12.81
C LEU A 44 -19.33 -1.09 -11.92
N THR A 45 -19.72 -2.36 -11.83
CA THR A 45 -20.66 -2.81 -10.79
C THR A 45 -20.02 -2.68 -9.40
N GLU A 46 -20.82 -2.66 -8.33
CA GLU A 46 -20.30 -2.59 -6.95
C GLU A 46 -19.33 -3.74 -6.63
N GLN A 47 -19.64 -4.95 -7.10
CA GLN A 47 -18.73 -6.09 -6.94
C GLN A 47 -17.41 -5.87 -7.68
N GLU A 48 -17.46 -5.37 -8.92
CA GLU A 48 -16.24 -5.05 -9.67
C GLU A 48 -15.43 -3.95 -8.96
N LYS A 49 -16.07 -2.90 -8.41
CA LYS A 49 -15.36 -1.86 -7.65
C LYS A 49 -14.59 -2.45 -6.46
N GLN A 50 -15.18 -3.43 -5.77
CA GLN A 50 -14.56 -4.08 -4.61
C GLN A 50 -13.45 -5.07 -4.98
N THR A 51 -13.47 -5.67 -6.18
CA THR A 51 -12.54 -6.74 -6.53
C THR A 51 -11.74 -6.52 -7.82
N TRP A 52 -11.79 -5.34 -8.44
CA TRP A 52 -11.23 -5.13 -9.79
C TRP A 52 -9.75 -5.50 -9.90
N GLY A 53 -8.96 -5.31 -8.85
CA GLY A 53 -7.54 -5.68 -8.83
C GLY A 53 -7.29 -7.18 -9.02
N HIS A 54 -8.30 -8.02 -8.76
CA HIS A 54 -8.24 -9.47 -8.88
C HIS A 54 -8.69 -9.99 -10.25
N LEU A 55 -9.38 -9.14 -11.03
CA LEU A 55 -9.98 -9.50 -12.31
C LEU A 55 -8.93 -9.72 -13.41
N ASP A 56 -9.37 -10.29 -14.52
CA ASP A 56 -8.54 -10.64 -15.68
C ASP A 56 -8.85 -9.73 -16.87
N LEU A 57 -7.82 -9.11 -17.45
CA LEU A 57 -8.01 -8.16 -18.55
C LEU A 57 -8.69 -8.77 -19.78
N VAL A 58 -8.39 -10.03 -20.12
CA VAL A 58 -8.94 -10.67 -21.32
C VAL A 58 -10.39 -11.09 -21.10
N LYS A 59 -10.71 -11.59 -19.91
CA LYS A 59 -12.04 -12.07 -19.57
C LYS A 59 -12.99 -10.94 -19.17
N ASP A 60 -12.52 -10.02 -18.34
CA ASP A 60 -13.34 -9.05 -17.62
C ASP A 60 -13.17 -7.62 -18.17
N THR A 61 -12.26 -7.40 -19.13
CA THR A 61 -11.94 -6.09 -19.76
C THR A 61 -11.38 -5.04 -18.79
N ILE A 62 -10.94 -5.49 -17.61
CA ILE A 62 -10.44 -4.68 -16.50
C ILE A 62 -8.99 -5.07 -16.23
N PRO A 63 -8.05 -4.10 -16.12
CA PRO A 63 -6.63 -4.38 -15.98
C PRO A 63 -6.23 -4.81 -14.55
N GLY A 64 -6.86 -5.86 -14.04
CA GLY A 64 -6.45 -6.54 -12.81
C GLY A 64 -5.30 -7.52 -13.03
N MET A 65 -4.84 -8.17 -11.95
CA MET A 65 -3.69 -9.08 -11.97
C MET A 65 -4.06 -10.54 -12.24
N SER A 66 -5.30 -10.86 -12.64
CA SER A 66 -5.80 -12.23 -12.83
C SER A 66 -5.66 -13.12 -11.58
N VAL A 67 -5.84 -12.55 -10.38
CA VAL A 67 -5.71 -13.26 -9.09
C VAL A 67 -6.80 -14.34 -8.98
N ASP A 68 -8.06 -13.99 -9.26
CA ASP A 68 -9.17 -14.95 -9.11
C ASP A 68 -9.02 -16.11 -10.10
N LYS A 69 -8.55 -15.84 -11.32
CA LYS A 69 -8.21 -16.85 -12.31
C LYS A 69 -7.07 -17.76 -11.85
N ALA A 70 -6.02 -17.20 -11.23
CA ALA A 70 -4.93 -17.99 -10.65
C ALA A 70 -5.45 -18.96 -9.57
N TYR A 71 -6.34 -18.48 -8.69
CA TYR A 71 -7.00 -19.33 -7.70
C TYR A 71 -7.85 -20.44 -8.34
N GLN A 72 -8.67 -20.09 -9.33
CA GLN A 72 -9.58 -21.02 -10.00
C GLN A 72 -8.84 -22.13 -10.77
N ASP A 73 -7.76 -21.79 -11.47
CA ASP A 73 -7.17 -22.68 -12.47
C ASP A 73 -5.89 -23.37 -11.99
N ILE A 74 -5.05 -22.64 -11.24
CA ILE A 74 -3.68 -23.06 -10.90
C ILE A 74 -3.57 -23.49 -9.43
N ILE A 75 -4.03 -22.64 -8.51
CA ILE A 75 -3.87 -22.87 -7.07
C ILE A 75 -4.87 -23.94 -6.64
N LYS A 76 -6.17 -23.76 -6.92
CA LYS A 76 -7.24 -24.69 -6.53
C LYS A 76 -7.10 -25.10 -5.07
N ASN A 77 -6.78 -26.38 -4.82
CA ASN A 77 -6.62 -26.97 -3.49
C ASN A 77 -5.14 -27.20 -3.12
N LYS A 78 -4.18 -26.67 -3.89
CA LYS A 78 -2.76 -26.78 -3.57
C LYS A 78 -2.49 -26.08 -2.25
N LYS A 79 -1.72 -26.74 -1.39
CA LYS A 79 -1.22 -26.19 -0.13
C LYS A 79 0.23 -25.79 -0.34
N GLY A 80 0.53 -24.52 -0.08
CA GLY A 80 1.91 -24.01 -0.08
C GLY A 80 2.54 -24.05 1.32
N GLU A 81 3.75 -23.52 1.44
CA GLU A 81 4.39 -23.20 2.71
C GLU A 81 3.94 -21.82 3.20
N THR A 82 3.77 -21.66 4.51
CA THR A 82 3.35 -20.38 5.08
C THR A 82 4.45 -19.34 4.92
N VAL A 83 4.13 -18.22 4.28
CA VAL A 83 5.09 -17.13 4.02
C VAL A 83 4.86 -15.97 4.98
N ILE A 84 5.91 -15.53 5.66
CA ILE A 84 5.86 -14.30 6.46
C ILE A 84 6.08 -13.10 5.54
N VAL A 85 5.12 -12.17 5.56
CA VAL A 85 5.18 -10.89 4.86
C VAL A 85 5.21 -9.78 5.92
N ALA A 86 6.30 -9.03 5.97
CA ALA A 86 6.36 -7.86 6.84
C ALA A 86 5.76 -6.64 6.13
N VAL A 87 4.98 -5.87 6.87
CA VAL A 87 4.40 -4.60 6.42
C VAL A 87 5.05 -3.51 7.26
N ILE A 88 5.93 -2.73 6.64
CA ILE A 88 6.56 -1.56 7.27
C ILE A 88 5.68 -0.35 6.96
N ASP A 89 4.94 0.13 7.97
CA ASP A 89 3.86 1.12 7.79
C ASP A 89 3.52 1.86 9.10
N THR A 90 2.36 2.51 9.20
CA THR A 90 1.89 3.25 10.37
C THR A 90 1.51 2.32 11.51
N GLY A 91 0.66 1.33 11.26
CA GLY A 91 0.14 0.42 12.28
C GLY A 91 -0.98 -0.42 11.69
N ILE A 92 -1.17 -1.62 12.24
CA ILE A 92 -2.15 -2.58 11.74
C ILE A 92 -3.13 -2.90 12.86
N ASP A 93 -4.42 -2.80 12.58
CA ASP A 93 -5.44 -3.34 13.48
C ASP A 93 -5.40 -4.87 13.42
N ILE A 94 -4.49 -5.44 14.21
CA ILE A 94 -4.22 -6.88 14.27
C ILE A 94 -5.42 -7.70 14.82
N ASN A 95 -6.47 -7.02 15.29
CA ASN A 95 -7.71 -7.62 15.77
C ASN A 95 -8.83 -7.57 14.73
N HIS A 96 -8.57 -7.03 13.53
CA HIS A 96 -9.57 -6.91 12.47
C HIS A 96 -10.08 -8.30 12.05
N GLU A 97 -11.39 -8.44 11.86
CA GLU A 97 -12.06 -9.74 11.59
C GLU A 97 -11.59 -10.45 10.31
N ASP A 98 -11.06 -9.69 9.34
CA ASP A 98 -10.44 -10.23 8.12
C ASP A 98 -8.93 -10.45 8.22
N LEU A 99 -8.30 -10.12 9.36
CA LEU A 99 -6.86 -10.21 9.56
C LEU A 99 -6.44 -11.10 10.74
N ASP A 100 -7.31 -11.31 11.72
CA ASP A 100 -6.98 -12.02 12.98
C ASP A 100 -6.38 -13.43 12.76
N GLY A 101 -6.84 -14.16 11.75
CA GLY A 101 -6.33 -15.48 11.37
C GLY A 101 -5.03 -15.45 10.56
N VAL A 102 -4.59 -14.29 10.06
CA VAL A 102 -3.39 -14.13 9.22
C VAL A 102 -2.29 -13.30 9.87
N MET A 103 -2.42 -12.86 11.12
CA MET A 103 -1.32 -12.20 11.82
C MET A 103 -0.19 -13.18 12.18
N TRP A 104 1.05 -12.77 11.96
CA TRP A 104 2.25 -13.46 12.44
C TRP A 104 2.32 -13.34 13.95
N THR A 105 2.73 -14.41 14.62
CA THR A 105 3.04 -14.42 16.05
C THR A 105 4.47 -14.91 16.21
N ASN A 106 5.33 -14.16 16.92
CA ASN A 106 6.68 -14.59 17.23
C ASN A 106 6.60 -15.88 18.08
N PRO A 107 6.99 -17.06 17.55
CA PRO A 107 6.87 -18.31 18.30
C PRO A 107 7.91 -18.44 19.42
N LYS A 108 8.84 -17.49 19.52
CA LYS A 108 9.91 -17.49 20.52
C LYS A 108 9.64 -16.59 21.72
N GLU A 109 8.57 -15.79 21.68
CA GLU A 109 8.17 -14.90 22.77
C GLU A 109 7.02 -15.45 23.61
N ILE A 110 7.01 -15.11 24.89
CA ILE A 110 5.87 -15.32 25.79
C ILE A 110 5.13 -13.99 25.95
N PRO A 111 3.88 -13.87 25.47
CA PRO A 111 3.17 -12.59 25.46
C PRO A 111 3.05 -11.89 26.83
N ASN A 112 3.48 -10.64 26.88
CA ASN A 112 3.30 -9.68 27.99
C ASN A 112 4.02 -10.10 29.28
N ASN A 113 5.18 -10.75 29.18
CA ASN A 113 5.99 -11.10 30.36
C ASN A 113 7.04 -10.02 30.69
N GLY A 114 7.22 -9.00 29.85
CA GLY A 114 8.20 -7.93 30.02
C GLY A 114 9.64 -8.38 29.82
N ILE A 115 9.86 -9.51 29.14
CA ILE A 115 11.17 -10.13 28.89
C ILE A 115 11.34 -10.27 27.37
N ASP A 116 12.57 -10.07 26.90
CA ASP A 116 13.00 -10.47 25.56
C ASP A 116 13.42 -11.95 25.63
N ASP A 117 12.48 -12.85 25.35
CA ASP A 117 12.64 -14.30 25.53
C ASP A 117 13.59 -14.90 24.48
N ASP A 118 13.55 -14.37 23.26
CA ASP A 118 14.35 -14.83 22.13
C ASP A 118 15.74 -14.15 22.03
N LYS A 119 15.95 -13.10 22.83
CA LYS A 119 17.19 -12.31 22.97
C LYS A 119 17.57 -11.58 21.69
N ASN A 120 16.58 -11.16 20.90
CA ASN A 120 16.78 -10.39 19.67
C ASN A 120 16.93 -8.87 19.93
N GLY A 121 16.69 -8.42 21.16
CA GLY A 121 16.74 -7.02 21.61
C GLY A 121 15.38 -6.31 21.67
N TYR A 122 14.28 -7.00 21.37
CA TYR A 122 12.93 -6.45 21.24
C TYR A 122 11.97 -7.15 22.22
N VAL A 123 11.74 -6.53 23.37
CA VAL A 123 10.89 -7.09 24.45
C VAL A 123 9.42 -7.19 24.02
N ASP A 124 8.83 -8.39 24.14
CA ASP A 124 7.41 -8.64 23.84
C ASP A 124 7.01 -8.29 22.38
N ASP A 125 7.85 -8.61 21.38
CA ASP A 125 7.60 -8.33 19.96
C ASP A 125 6.62 -9.32 19.27
N ILE A 126 5.48 -9.56 19.93
CA ILE A 126 4.57 -10.67 19.65
C ILE A 126 4.04 -10.72 18.22
N HIS A 127 3.68 -9.58 17.63
CA HIS A 127 3.13 -9.49 16.28
C HIS A 127 3.99 -8.64 15.32
N GLY A 128 5.20 -8.32 15.77
CA GLY A 128 6.12 -7.38 15.15
C GLY A 128 6.56 -6.29 16.12
N TRP A 129 7.03 -5.16 15.58
CA TRP A 129 7.67 -4.11 16.39
C TRP A 129 7.21 -2.69 16.01
N ASN A 130 7.17 -1.79 16.99
CA ASN A 130 6.89 -0.37 16.81
C ASN A 130 8.11 0.49 17.16
N PHE A 131 8.77 1.01 16.13
CA PHE A 131 9.91 1.93 16.24
C PHE A 131 9.52 3.35 16.64
N LEU A 132 8.26 3.76 16.44
CA LEU A 132 7.76 5.08 16.80
C LEU A 132 7.57 5.23 18.32
N GLY A 133 7.42 4.12 19.05
CA GLY A 133 7.04 4.15 20.46
C GLY A 133 5.66 4.79 20.62
N ASP A 134 5.56 5.83 21.45
CA ASP A 134 4.31 6.58 21.65
C ASP A 134 4.12 7.73 20.65
N ALA A 135 5.07 7.90 19.71
CA ALA A 135 4.96 8.92 18.68
C ALA A 135 3.98 8.53 17.57
N TYR A 136 3.34 9.55 16.98
CA TYR A 136 2.54 9.40 15.77
C TYR A 136 2.70 10.59 14.84
N ASN A 137 2.43 11.80 15.32
CA ASN A 137 2.64 13.01 14.52
C ASN A 137 4.13 13.34 14.44
N GLU A 138 4.61 13.70 13.25
CA GLU A 138 6.00 14.08 13.01
C GLU A 138 6.13 15.18 11.96
N GLN A 139 7.25 15.90 12.01
CA GLN A 139 7.66 16.84 10.96
C GLN A 139 7.97 16.11 9.64
N LEU A 140 7.86 16.81 8.51
CA LEU A 140 8.45 16.34 7.25
C LEU A 140 9.96 16.51 7.29
N GLU A 141 10.69 15.76 6.48
CA GLU A 141 12.16 15.75 6.51
C GLU A 141 12.74 17.13 6.14
N PHE A 142 12.19 17.82 5.14
CA PHE A 142 12.65 19.16 4.80
C PHE A 142 12.43 20.17 5.94
N VAL A 143 11.38 19.97 6.74
CA VAL A 143 11.10 20.81 7.92
C VAL A 143 12.10 20.51 9.04
N ARG A 144 12.49 19.24 9.21
CA ARG A 144 13.58 18.85 10.13
C ARG A 144 14.92 19.47 9.73
N ILE A 145 15.24 19.47 8.43
CA ILE A 145 16.44 20.14 7.89
C ILE A 145 16.43 21.63 8.27
N LEU A 146 15.31 22.34 8.11
CA LEU A 146 15.22 23.74 8.51
C LEU A 146 15.29 23.95 10.02
N ALA A 147 14.63 23.08 10.79
CA ALA A 147 14.61 23.13 12.25
C ALA A 147 16.00 22.90 12.86
N SER A 148 16.89 22.17 12.18
CA SER A 148 18.30 21.99 12.57
C SER A 148 19.10 23.30 12.58
N LYS A 149 18.68 24.28 11.76
CA LYS A 149 19.38 25.55 11.50
C LYS A 149 20.79 25.40 10.91
N ASP A 150 21.18 24.22 10.43
CA ASP A 150 22.44 24.02 9.75
C ASP A 150 22.36 24.49 8.29
N THR A 151 22.76 25.74 8.06
CA THR A 151 22.79 26.33 6.71
C THR A 151 23.85 25.74 5.80
N ASN A 152 24.74 24.87 6.30
CA ASN A 152 25.72 24.16 5.48
C ASN A 152 25.17 22.84 4.91
N ASN A 153 24.01 22.39 5.38
CA ASN A 153 23.35 21.23 4.81
C ASN A 153 23.07 21.48 3.32
N PRO A 154 23.51 20.59 2.40
CA PRO A 154 23.37 20.80 0.95
C PRO A 154 21.91 20.96 0.49
N ASP A 155 20.95 20.41 1.25
CA ASP A 155 19.53 20.51 0.97
C ASP A 155 18.86 21.74 1.62
N TYR A 156 19.55 22.52 2.46
CA TYR A 156 18.94 23.60 3.24
C TYR A 156 18.19 24.62 2.37
N ALA A 157 18.79 25.06 1.27
CA ALA A 157 18.16 26.02 0.36
C ALA A 157 16.93 25.43 -0.36
N ARG A 158 17.00 24.16 -0.76
CA ARG A 158 15.89 23.44 -1.41
C ARG A 158 14.74 23.23 -0.43
N ALA A 159 15.06 22.76 0.78
CA ALA A 159 14.12 22.59 1.88
C ALA A 159 13.42 23.91 2.24
N LYS A 160 14.15 25.03 2.24
CA LYS A 160 13.57 26.34 2.51
C LYS A 160 12.56 26.76 1.44
N ALA A 161 12.91 26.59 0.15
CA ALA A 161 12.01 26.93 -0.94
C ALA A 161 10.71 26.12 -0.87
N GLU A 162 10.81 24.81 -0.63
CA GLU A 162 9.65 23.92 -0.48
C GLU A 162 8.81 24.27 0.75
N TYR A 163 9.45 24.61 1.87
CA TYR A 163 8.74 25.08 3.07
C TYR A 163 7.95 26.35 2.85
N ASP A 164 8.57 27.37 2.23
CA ASP A 164 7.91 28.65 1.98
C ASP A 164 6.67 28.44 1.09
N GLU A 165 6.77 27.57 0.06
CA GLU A 165 5.67 27.21 -0.84
C GLU A 165 4.56 26.43 -0.12
N GLU A 166 4.89 25.32 0.54
CA GLU A 166 3.91 24.44 1.16
C GLU A 166 3.20 25.13 2.34
N TYR A 167 3.93 25.88 3.17
CA TYR A 167 3.34 26.61 4.29
C TYR A 167 2.34 27.67 3.82
N GLN A 168 2.69 28.42 2.77
CA GLN A 168 1.78 29.39 2.16
C GLN A 168 0.54 28.70 1.60
N LYS A 169 0.73 27.66 0.77
CA LYS A 169 -0.34 26.88 0.15
C LYS A 169 -1.35 26.34 1.16
N TYR A 170 -0.89 25.68 2.22
CA TYR A 170 -1.81 25.09 3.22
C TYR A 170 -2.48 26.16 4.09
N THR A 171 -1.82 27.30 4.34
CA THR A 171 -2.45 28.45 5.02
C THR A 171 -3.59 29.05 4.18
N GLU A 172 -3.37 29.18 2.86
CA GLU A 172 -4.37 29.68 1.93
C GLU A 172 -5.54 28.70 1.75
N LEU A 173 -5.25 27.41 1.55
CA LEU A 173 -6.28 26.36 1.45
C LEU A 173 -7.18 26.32 2.69
N LYS A 174 -6.57 26.32 3.88
CA LYS A 174 -7.30 26.39 5.16
C LYS A 174 -8.22 27.61 5.20
N THR A 175 -7.68 28.80 4.91
CA THR A 175 -8.45 30.05 4.94
C THR A 175 -9.62 30.01 3.96
N ASN A 176 -9.41 29.49 2.75
CA ASN A 176 -10.44 29.38 1.72
C ASN A 176 -11.55 28.41 2.12
N TYR A 177 -11.19 27.25 2.69
CA TYR A 177 -12.16 26.26 3.17
C TYR A 177 -12.98 26.80 4.35
N GLU A 178 -12.34 27.45 5.32
CA GLU A 178 -13.03 28.07 6.46
C GLU A 178 -14.03 29.14 6.00
N GLN A 179 -13.63 29.99 5.04
CA GLN A 179 -14.52 31.01 4.47
C GLN A 179 -15.68 30.39 3.70
N PHE A 180 -15.41 29.39 2.86
CA PHE A 180 -16.44 28.71 2.07
C PHE A 180 -17.44 27.96 2.98
N LEU A 181 -16.95 27.26 4.00
CA LEU A 181 -17.79 26.58 4.99
C LEU A 181 -18.72 27.58 5.70
N GLN A 182 -18.21 28.74 6.10
CA GLN A 182 -19.03 29.76 6.75
C GLN A 182 -20.12 30.33 5.81
N GLN A 183 -19.80 30.52 4.52
CA GLN A 183 -20.78 30.91 3.51
C GLN A 183 -21.85 29.83 3.33
N LEU A 184 -21.42 28.56 3.26
CA LEU A 184 -22.31 27.42 3.12
C LEU A 184 -23.25 27.26 4.32
N ILE A 185 -22.75 27.39 5.55
CA ILE A 185 -23.57 27.37 6.77
C ILE A 185 -24.65 28.46 6.72
N THR A 186 -24.29 29.67 6.27
CA THR A 186 -25.24 30.78 6.15
C THR A 186 -26.28 30.51 5.07
N ALA A 187 -25.87 29.99 3.91
CA ALA A 187 -26.79 29.65 2.82
C ALA A 187 -27.76 28.52 3.22
N ASP A 188 -27.25 27.51 3.92
CA ASP A 188 -28.02 26.38 4.44
C ASP A 188 -29.08 26.85 5.45
N ASP A 189 -28.74 27.76 6.38
CA ASP A 189 -29.69 28.37 7.31
C ASP A 189 -30.82 29.15 6.59
N ILE A 190 -30.47 29.92 5.55
CA ILE A 190 -31.44 30.68 4.75
C ILE A 190 -32.40 29.74 4.01
N VAL A 191 -31.88 28.70 3.35
CA VAL A 191 -32.69 27.75 2.56
C VAL A 191 -33.55 26.87 3.48
N SER A 192 -32.97 26.34 4.55
CA SER A 192 -33.70 25.54 5.55
C SER A 192 -34.84 26.33 6.19
N THR A 193 -34.61 27.61 6.51
CA THR A 193 -35.65 28.52 7.02
C THR A 193 -36.74 28.78 5.97
N HIS A 194 -36.38 29.01 4.69
CA HIS A 194 -37.35 29.23 3.62
C HIS A 194 -38.24 27.99 3.37
N LEU A 195 -37.65 26.80 3.43
CA LEU A 195 -38.37 25.53 3.24
C LEU A 195 -39.08 25.03 4.52
N ASN A 196 -38.79 25.65 5.67
CA ASN A 196 -39.19 25.18 7.00
C ASN A 196 -38.80 23.71 7.25
N LYS A 197 -37.58 23.35 6.84
CA LYS A 197 -37.02 21.99 6.95
C LYS A 197 -35.51 22.05 7.19
N LYS A 198 -35.00 21.20 8.07
CA LYS A 198 -33.55 21.05 8.31
C LYS A 198 -32.83 20.33 7.17
N GLU A 199 -33.50 19.36 6.57
CA GLU A 199 -32.99 18.57 5.45
C GLU A 199 -33.89 18.80 4.23
N TYR A 200 -33.28 18.94 3.07
CA TYR A 200 -33.97 19.18 1.80
C TYR A 200 -33.21 18.53 0.65
N THR A 201 -33.89 18.38 -0.49
CA THR A 201 -33.36 17.73 -1.69
C THR A 201 -32.98 18.76 -2.76
N GLN A 202 -32.11 18.37 -3.70
CA GLN A 202 -31.78 19.18 -4.87
C GLN A 202 -33.02 19.63 -5.66
N ALA A 203 -34.04 18.77 -5.73
CA ALA A 203 -35.32 19.07 -6.40
C ALA A 203 -36.09 20.18 -5.67
N GLU A 204 -36.15 20.13 -4.33
CA GLU A 204 -36.80 21.17 -3.52
C GLU A 204 -36.07 22.51 -3.66
N VAL A 205 -34.74 22.52 -3.59
CA VAL A 205 -33.93 23.73 -3.81
C VAL A 205 -34.14 24.29 -5.21
N SER A 206 -34.28 23.42 -6.21
CA SER A 206 -34.51 23.82 -7.60
C SER A 206 -35.88 24.45 -7.83
N ALA A 207 -36.87 24.12 -7.00
CA ALA A 207 -38.22 24.67 -7.06
C ALA A 207 -38.36 26.04 -6.36
N ILE A 208 -37.36 26.48 -5.58
CA ILE A 208 -37.40 27.77 -4.87
C ILE A 208 -37.44 28.93 -5.86
N LYS A 209 -38.43 29.80 -5.70
CA LYS A 209 -38.49 31.10 -6.38
C LYS A 209 -37.96 32.16 -5.43
N ALA A 210 -36.73 32.62 -5.67
CA ALA A 210 -36.09 33.59 -4.78
C ALA A 210 -36.84 34.93 -4.79
N GLU A 211 -37.26 35.37 -3.60
CA GLU A 211 -38.01 36.62 -3.41
C GLU A 211 -37.11 37.81 -3.06
N ASN A 212 -35.83 37.55 -2.76
CA ASN A 212 -34.83 38.55 -2.46
C ASN A 212 -33.41 38.07 -2.84
N GLU A 213 -32.47 39.00 -2.89
CA GLU A 213 -31.09 38.75 -3.30
C GLU A 213 -30.37 37.73 -2.40
N LYS A 214 -30.62 37.77 -1.08
CA LYS A 214 -29.99 36.82 -0.13
C LYS A 214 -30.43 35.38 -0.38
N LEU A 215 -31.73 35.16 -0.58
CA LEU A 215 -32.27 33.85 -0.90
C LEU A 215 -31.78 33.37 -2.28
N GLN A 216 -31.66 34.29 -3.24
CA GLN A 216 -31.12 33.96 -4.56
C GLN A 216 -29.66 33.47 -4.48
N GLN A 217 -28.81 34.16 -3.73
CA GLN A 217 -27.42 33.78 -3.51
C GLN A 217 -27.30 32.45 -2.75
N ALA A 218 -28.09 32.26 -1.69
CA ALA A 218 -28.11 31.02 -0.93
C ALA A 218 -28.51 29.82 -1.81
N VAL A 219 -29.59 29.95 -2.59
CA VAL A 219 -30.05 28.91 -3.52
C VAL A 219 -28.99 28.59 -4.57
N ALA A 220 -28.27 29.59 -5.09
CA ALA A 220 -27.21 29.36 -6.07
C ALA A 220 -26.05 28.55 -5.48
N LEU A 221 -25.61 28.88 -4.27
CA LEU A 221 -24.54 28.14 -3.58
C LEU A 221 -24.94 26.70 -3.27
N ILE A 222 -26.15 26.48 -2.76
CA ILE A 222 -26.65 25.12 -2.47
C ILE A 222 -26.79 24.30 -3.76
N LYS A 223 -27.23 24.91 -4.87
CA LYS A 223 -27.24 24.23 -6.18
C LYS A 223 -25.85 23.86 -6.66
N TYR A 224 -24.86 24.71 -6.40
CA TYR A 224 -23.47 24.40 -6.71
C TYR A 224 -22.99 23.19 -5.91
N VAL A 225 -23.28 23.10 -4.61
CA VAL A 225 -22.95 21.92 -3.78
C VAL A 225 -23.54 20.63 -4.37
N TYR A 226 -24.83 20.62 -4.71
CA TYR A 226 -25.45 19.44 -5.35
C TYR A 226 -24.89 19.13 -6.75
N SER A 227 -24.29 20.10 -7.44
CA SER A 227 -23.66 19.85 -8.75
C SER A 227 -22.31 19.15 -8.64
N LEU A 228 -21.75 19.04 -7.43
CA LEU A 228 -20.52 18.31 -7.13
C LEU A 228 -20.77 16.84 -6.73
N ASP A 229 -21.90 16.27 -7.15
CA ASP A 229 -22.30 14.88 -6.87
C ASP A 229 -22.31 14.49 -5.37
N ASN A 230 -22.66 15.44 -4.49
CA ASN A 230 -22.85 15.18 -3.05
C ASN A 230 -24.30 14.79 -2.74
N ASP A 231 -24.49 13.83 -1.82
CA ASP A 231 -25.84 13.36 -1.45
C ASP A 231 -26.58 14.39 -0.60
N SER A 232 -25.87 15.18 0.22
CA SER A 232 -26.46 16.23 1.05
C SER A 232 -25.53 17.41 1.33
N VAL A 233 -26.13 18.54 1.73
CA VAL A 233 -25.39 19.71 2.20
C VAL A 233 -24.70 19.43 3.54
N ALA A 234 -25.31 18.58 4.39
CA ALA A 234 -24.73 18.18 5.67
C ALA A 234 -23.41 17.42 5.49
N GLU A 235 -23.41 16.42 4.61
CA GLU A 235 -22.23 15.64 4.25
C GLU A 235 -21.13 16.52 3.64
N PHE A 236 -21.48 17.44 2.74
CA PHE A 236 -20.47 18.32 2.16
C PHE A 236 -19.82 19.25 3.20
N LYS A 237 -20.59 19.71 4.21
CA LYS A 237 -20.01 20.45 5.35
C LYS A 237 -19.08 19.57 6.19
N GLU A 238 -19.38 18.29 6.36
CA GLU A 238 -18.51 17.33 7.05
C GLU A 238 -17.19 17.15 6.29
N GLN A 239 -17.24 16.89 4.98
CA GLN A 239 -16.05 16.80 4.11
C GLN A 239 -15.18 18.07 4.16
N LEU A 240 -15.80 19.26 4.20
CA LEU A 240 -15.06 20.52 4.35
C LEU A 240 -14.37 20.62 5.72
N ASN A 241 -15.04 20.21 6.79
CA ASN A 241 -14.44 20.19 8.13
C ASN A 241 -13.27 19.21 8.21
N GLU A 242 -13.43 18.00 7.68
CA GLU A 242 -12.35 17.02 7.58
C GLU A 242 -11.14 17.58 6.83
N GLY A 243 -11.37 18.27 5.70
CA GLY A 243 -10.31 18.95 4.97
C GLY A 243 -9.61 20.04 5.80
N ILE A 244 -10.36 20.84 6.55
CA ILE A 244 -9.80 21.86 7.46
C ILE A 244 -8.97 21.20 8.57
N GLU A 245 -9.43 20.11 9.15
CA GLU A 245 -8.69 19.33 10.15
C GLU A 245 -7.38 18.79 9.59
N GLN A 246 -7.38 18.25 8.38
CA GLN A 246 -6.16 17.79 7.70
C GLN A 246 -5.16 18.94 7.47
N PHE A 247 -5.64 20.11 7.03
CA PHE A 247 -4.76 21.29 6.86
C PHE A 247 -4.22 21.79 8.19
N ASN A 248 -5.02 21.75 9.26
CA ASN A 248 -4.56 22.07 10.61
C ASN A 248 -3.47 21.09 11.07
N ASP A 249 -3.66 19.79 10.90
CA ASP A 249 -2.65 18.79 11.25
C ASP A 249 -1.35 19.02 10.48
N ARG A 250 -1.44 19.30 9.17
CA ARG A 250 -0.29 19.64 8.32
C ARG A 250 0.48 20.85 8.85
N LEU A 251 -0.22 21.93 9.22
CA LEU A 251 0.41 23.16 9.71
C LEU A 251 0.94 23.03 11.15
N ASN A 252 0.21 22.32 12.02
CA ASN A 252 0.51 22.23 13.45
C ASN A 252 1.60 21.22 13.78
N TYR A 253 1.74 20.16 12.96
CA TYR A 253 2.70 19.09 13.19
C TYR A 253 3.74 19.01 12.07
N ASN A 254 3.30 18.73 10.84
CA ASN A 254 4.21 18.40 9.74
C ASN A 254 5.10 19.58 9.31
N LEU A 255 4.53 20.79 9.24
CA LEU A 255 5.17 22.06 8.84
C LEU A 255 5.55 22.95 10.03
N ASN A 256 5.40 22.46 11.27
CA ASN A 256 5.72 23.26 12.44
C ASN A 256 7.21 23.12 12.79
N LEU A 257 8.01 24.17 12.55
CA LEU A 257 9.46 24.20 12.81
C LEU A 257 9.85 23.96 14.28
N THR A 258 8.92 24.16 15.22
CA THR A 258 9.17 24.00 16.65
C THR A 258 8.62 22.71 17.24
N PHE A 259 7.80 21.98 16.48
CA PHE A 259 7.25 20.70 16.91
C PHE A 259 8.35 19.65 17.08
N LYS A 260 8.14 18.72 18.02
CA LYS A 260 9.05 17.61 18.33
C LYS A 260 8.22 16.33 18.41
N GLY A 261 8.13 15.61 17.28
CA GLY A 261 7.30 14.41 17.16
C GLY A 261 7.92 13.16 17.75
N ARG A 262 9.26 13.04 17.74
CA ARG A 262 9.97 11.89 18.27
C ARG A 262 9.89 11.83 19.81
N LEU A 263 9.26 10.78 20.34
CA LEU A 263 9.01 10.56 21.77
C LEU A 263 9.61 9.25 22.31
N ASN A 264 10.33 8.49 21.48
CA ASN A 264 10.87 7.16 21.83
C ASN A 264 12.22 7.21 22.57
N GLY A 265 12.77 8.40 22.83
CA GLY A 265 14.03 8.59 23.57
C GLY A 265 15.30 8.30 22.77
N ASP A 266 15.18 8.07 21.46
CA ASP A 266 16.28 7.73 20.57
C ASP A 266 16.72 8.93 19.69
N ASP A 267 18.01 8.98 19.33
CA ASP A 267 18.55 9.96 18.38
C ASP A 267 18.47 9.41 16.93
N PRO A 268 17.69 10.04 16.04
CA PRO A 268 17.52 9.56 14.67
C PRO A 268 18.79 9.66 13.81
N ASP A 269 19.78 10.45 14.24
CA ASP A 269 21.05 10.69 13.53
C ASP A 269 22.22 9.85 14.11
N ASP A 270 21.94 8.92 15.04
CA ASP A 270 22.96 8.03 15.62
C ASP A 270 22.58 6.54 15.49
N MET A 271 23.29 5.79 14.63
CA MET A 271 23.08 4.34 14.43
C MET A 271 23.69 3.46 15.55
N SER A 272 24.32 4.03 16.57
CA SER A 272 24.91 3.27 17.69
C SER A 272 23.85 2.58 18.56
N THR A 273 22.68 3.22 18.71
CA THR A 273 21.52 2.66 19.42
C THR A 273 20.58 2.01 18.41
N LYS A 274 20.36 0.70 18.57
CA LYS A 274 19.58 -0.12 17.62
C LYS A 274 18.26 -0.63 18.19
N TYR A 275 18.09 -0.55 19.51
CA TYR A 275 16.97 -1.14 20.23
C TYR A 275 16.24 -0.03 20.99
N TYR A 276 15.05 0.31 20.52
CA TYR A 276 14.12 1.31 21.06
C TYR A 276 12.73 1.03 20.50
N GLY A 277 11.71 1.70 21.05
CA GLY A 277 10.33 1.46 20.68
C GLY A 277 9.63 0.47 21.62
N ASN A 278 8.57 -0.19 21.14
CA ASN A 278 7.79 -1.15 21.93
C ASN A 278 7.05 -2.19 21.05
N GLY A 279 6.41 -3.18 21.66
CA GLY A 279 5.61 -4.20 20.97
C GLY A 279 4.20 -3.77 20.54
N ASN A 280 3.78 -2.51 20.75
CA ASN A 280 2.44 -2.05 20.36
C ASN A 280 2.39 -1.67 18.88
N VAL A 281 2.04 -2.62 18.04
CA VAL A 281 1.98 -2.48 16.58
C VAL A 281 0.63 -1.98 16.03
N LYS A 282 -0.32 -1.66 16.93
CA LYS A 282 -1.67 -1.22 16.55
C LYS A 282 -1.69 0.24 16.14
N PRO A 283 -2.67 0.67 15.34
CA PRO A 283 -2.92 2.09 15.11
C PRO A 283 -3.27 2.79 16.43
N SER A 284 -2.78 4.02 16.58
CA SER A 284 -3.01 4.88 17.75
C SER A 284 -4.39 5.54 17.75
N LYS A 285 -4.99 5.70 16.56
CA LYS A 285 -6.34 6.25 16.34
C LYS A 285 -6.98 5.60 15.12
N LYS A 286 -8.31 5.71 14.98
CA LYS A 286 -9.07 5.10 13.88
C LYS A 286 -8.57 5.53 12.50
N ASP A 287 -8.25 6.81 12.35
CA ASP A 287 -7.83 7.39 11.06
C ASP A 287 -6.45 6.94 10.60
N GLU A 288 -5.66 6.35 11.50
CA GLU A 288 -4.41 5.66 11.18
C GLU A 288 -4.72 4.31 10.51
N SER A 289 -5.35 4.39 9.34
CA SER A 289 -5.94 3.26 8.63
C SER A 289 -5.04 2.63 7.57
N HIS A 290 -3.94 3.30 7.23
CA HIS A 290 -3.10 2.97 6.08
C HIS A 290 -2.49 1.57 6.19
N GLY A 291 -1.79 1.25 7.28
CA GLY A 291 -1.21 -0.08 7.48
C GLY A 291 -2.23 -1.23 7.48
N THR A 292 -3.39 -1.04 8.11
CA THR A 292 -4.51 -2.01 8.08
C THR A 292 -5.01 -2.24 6.66
N HIS A 293 -5.12 -1.19 5.85
CA HIS A 293 -5.56 -1.29 4.44
C HIS A 293 -4.55 -2.03 3.58
N VAL A 294 -3.28 -1.69 3.73
CA VAL A 294 -2.16 -2.39 3.07
C VAL A 294 -2.13 -3.88 3.42
N ALA A 295 -2.31 -4.23 4.71
CA ALA A 295 -2.34 -5.62 5.17
C ALA A 295 -3.50 -6.42 4.56
N GLY A 296 -4.70 -5.81 4.48
CA GLY A 296 -5.87 -6.42 3.85
C GLY A 296 -5.67 -6.75 2.39
N ILE A 297 -5.03 -5.87 1.62
CA ILE A 297 -4.71 -6.13 0.20
C ILE A 297 -3.83 -7.38 0.06
N ILE A 298 -2.85 -7.56 0.95
CA ILE A 298 -1.96 -8.72 0.91
C ILE A 298 -2.71 -9.98 1.31
N ALA A 299 -3.42 -9.95 2.44
CA ALA A 299 -3.72 -11.15 3.21
C ALA A 299 -5.13 -11.27 3.80
N ALA A 300 -6.06 -10.34 3.53
CA ALA A 300 -7.43 -10.47 4.02
C ALA A 300 -8.00 -11.87 3.72
N GLU A 301 -8.58 -12.50 4.73
CA GLU A 301 -8.98 -13.90 4.69
C GLU A 301 -9.94 -14.20 3.52
N ARG A 302 -9.49 -15.04 2.57
CA ARG A 302 -10.28 -15.28 1.36
C ARG A 302 -11.53 -16.12 1.65
N ASN A 303 -12.67 -15.66 1.14
CA ASN A 303 -13.95 -16.40 1.15
C ASN A 303 -14.52 -16.72 2.55
N ASN A 304 -14.23 -15.89 3.56
CA ASN A 304 -14.80 -16.00 4.91
C ASN A 304 -16.23 -15.40 5.02
N GLY A 305 -16.76 -14.81 3.94
CA GLY A 305 -18.08 -14.17 3.89
C GLY A 305 -18.12 -12.76 4.48
N LYS A 306 -16.96 -12.14 4.66
CA LYS A 306 -16.76 -10.77 5.15
C LYS A 306 -16.38 -9.83 3.99
N GLY A 307 -15.74 -8.70 4.30
CA GLY A 307 -15.55 -7.60 3.36
C GLY A 307 -14.49 -7.90 2.30
N ALA A 308 -13.21 -7.89 2.69
CA ALA A 308 -12.10 -7.87 1.74
C ALA A 308 -11.58 -9.27 1.42
N ASN A 309 -10.85 -9.36 0.32
CA ASN A 309 -10.33 -10.60 -0.21
C ASN A 309 -8.86 -10.31 -0.55
N GLY A 310 -7.91 -10.83 0.23
CA GLY A 310 -6.48 -10.58 0.01
C GLY A 310 -5.96 -11.27 -1.23
N VAL A 311 -4.86 -10.76 -1.80
CA VAL A 311 -4.20 -11.36 -2.98
C VAL A 311 -3.64 -12.74 -2.66
N ALA A 312 -3.07 -12.92 -1.47
CA ALA A 312 -2.44 -14.16 -1.04
C ALA A 312 -3.24 -14.90 0.04
N ASN A 313 -3.11 -16.22 0.04
CA ASN A 313 -3.50 -17.09 1.14
C ASN A 313 -2.26 -17.81 1.66
N ASN A 314 -2.37 -18.43 2.84
CA ASN A 314 -1.25 -19.11 3.49
C ASN A 314 -0.05 -18.17 3.71
N VAL A 315 -0.35 -16.97 4.18
CA VAL A 315 0.62 -15.94 4.54
C VAL A 315 0.40 -15.52 5.99
N LYS A 316 1.44 -14.96 6.61
CA LYS A 316 1.38 -14.36 7.93
C LYS A 316 1.92 -12.92 7.88
N ILE A 317 1.13 -11.95 8.34
CA ILE A 317 1.51 -10.53 8.35
C ILE A 317 2.29 -10.22 9.62
N MET A 318 3.52 -9.73 9.47
CA MET A 318 4.31 -9.14 10.54
C MET A 318 4.14 -7.62 10.49
N SER A 319 3.62 -7.01 11.56
CA SER A 319 3.36 -5.58 11.62
C SER A 319 4.60 -4.84 12.11
N VAL A 320 5.21 -4.02 11.26
CA VAL A 320 6.39 -3.23 11.62
C VAL A 320 6.04 -1.74 11.52
N ARG A 321 5.79 -1.12 12.65
CA ARG A 321 5.38 0.29 12.73
C ARG A 321 6.60 1.19 12.72
N ALA A 322 6.79 1.92 11.62
CA ALA A 322 7.92 2.84 11.42
C ALA A 322 7.57 4.11 10.63
N VAL A 323 6.31 4.25 10.19
CA VAL A 323 5.85 5.39 9.39
C VAL A 323 4.93 6.28 10.24
N PRO A 324 5.32 7.51 10.57
CA PRO A 324 4.47 8.44 11.32
C PRO A 324 3.46 9.17 10.41
N ASN A 325 2.58 9.99 11.00
CA ASN A 325 1.94 11.09 10.30
C ASN A 325 2.96 12.22 10.08
N GLY A 326 3.72 12.10 9.00
CA GLY A 326 4.89 12.91 8.67
C GLY A 326 5.86 12.08 7.83
N ASP A 327 7.12 12.48 7.75
CA ASP A 327 8.13 11.66 7.08
C ASP A 327 8.82 10.71 8.07
N GLU A 328 8.97 9.46 7.67
CA GLU A 328 9.73 8.45 8.40
C GLU A 328 11.21 8.83 8.55
N TYR A 329 11.86 8.32 9.60
CA TYR A 329 13.30 8.46 9.78
C TYR A 329 14.04 7.34 9.06
N ASP A 330 15.15 7.68 8.38
CA ASP A 330 15.96 6.69 7.65
C ASP A 330 16.47 5.57 8.57
N LYS A 331 16.82 5.92 9.81
CA LYS A 331 17.22 4.95 10.85
C LYS A 331 16.09 3.96 11.18
N ASP A 332 14.88 4.46 11.41
CA ASP A 332 13.71 3.63 11.75
C ASP A 332 13.42 2.66 10.59
N ILE A 333 13.49 3.11 9.34
CA ILE A 333 13.30 2.24 8.16
C ILE A 333 14.42 1.22 8.01
N ALA A 334 15.69 1.62 8.17
CA ALA A 334 16.81 0.71 8.05
C ALA A 334 16.75 -0.42 9.11
N LEU A 335 16.37 -0.08 10.34
CA LEU A 335 16.19 -1.04 11.43
C LEU A 335 14.92 -1.88 11.25
N ALA A 336 13.82 -1.31 10.75
CA ALA A 336 12.61 -2.03 10.42
C ALA A 336 12.82 -3.12 9.35
N ILE A 337 13.59 -2.81 8.30
CA ILE A 337 13.98 -3.80 7.29
C ILE A 337 14.78 -4.92 7.93
N ARG A 338 15.78 -4.59 8.77
CA ARG A 338 16.61 -5.59 9.45
C ARG A 338 15.79 -6.47 10.40
N TYR A 339 14.93 -5.85 11.21
CA TYR A 339 14.00 -6.54 12.10
C TYR A 339 13.16 -7.57 11.34
N ALA A 340 12.54 -7.15 10.22
CA ALA A 340 11.72 -8.04 9.40
C ALA A 340 12.52 -9.22 8.84
N VAL A 341 13.73 -8.96 8.34
CA VAL A 341 14.64 -10.00 7.81
C VAL A 341 15.03 -10.99 8.91
N ASP A 342 15.45 -10.48 10.07
CA ASP A 342 15.97 -11.29 11.18
C ASP A 342 14.86 -12.12 11.85
N ASN A 343 13.61 -11.65 11.78
CA ASN A 343 12.42 -12.38 12.21
C ASN A 343 11.78 -13.25 11.11
N GLY A 344 12.47 -13.43 9.98
CA GLY A 344 12.16 -14.48 9.00
C GLY A 344 11.17 -14.10 7.92
N ALA A 345 10.88 -12.80 7.73
CA ALA A 345 10.12 -12.34 6.57
C ALA A 345 10.76 -12.79 5.26
N LYS A 346 9.95 -13.15 4.27
CA LYS A 346 10.41 -13.47 2.89
C LYS A 346 10.04 -12.39 1.88
N VAL A 347 9.07 -11.57 2.24
CA VAL A 347 8.63 -10.39 1.52
C VAL A 347 8.46 -9.26 2.53
N ILE A 348 8.91 -8.06 2.18
CA ILE A 348 8.68 -6.82 2.91
C ILE A 348 7.90 -5.89 1.99
N ASN A 349 6.76 -5.38 2.45
CA ASN A 349 6.05 -4.29 1.79
C ASN A 349 6.38 -2.96 2.48
N GLY A 350 6.77 -1.95 1.70
CA GLY A 350 6.94 -0.57 2.14
C GLY A 350 6.09 0.38 1.31
N SER A 351 5.01 0.88 1.90
CA SER A 351 4.05 1.80 1.25
C SER A 351 4.27 3.25 1.69
N PHE A 352 5.53 3.69 1.70
CA PHE A 352 5.97 5.02 2.13
C PHE A 352 7.08 5.55 1.21
N GLY A 353 7.35 6.85 1.31
CA GLY A 353 8.53 7.45 0.72
C GLY A 353 8.56 8.96 0.85
N LYS A 354 9.75 9.52 0.64
CA LYS A 354 10.06 10.94 0.83
C LYS A 354 11.12 11.45 -0.15
N TYR A 355 11.28 12.77 -0.23
CA TYR A 355 12.15 13.47 -1.19
C TYR A 355 13.45 14.05 -0.58
N TYR A 356 13.65 13.83 0.71
CA TYR A 356 14.85 14.17 1.47
C TYR A 356 15.19 12.97 2.33
N SER A 357 16.45 12.56 2.36
CA SER A 357 16.87 11.35 3.10
C SER A 357 18.34 11.51 3.49
N PRO A 358 18.60 12.20 4.62
CA PRO A 358 19.96 12.52 5.08
C PRO A 358 20.84 11.28 5.26
N HIS A 359 20.24 10.13 5.59
CA HIS A 359 20.93 8.84 5.80
C HIS A 359 20.42 7.75 4.85
N SER A 360 20.17 8.11 3.59
CA SER A 360 19.73 7.16 2.57
C SER A 360 20.69 5.97 2.36
N ASP A 361 21.96 6.12 2.74
CA ASP A 361 22.97 5.05 2.74
C ASP A 361 22.63 3.95 3.75
N TRP A 362 22.17 4.28 4.95
CA TRP A 362 21.75 3.30 5.95
C TRP A 362 20.60 2.43 5.45
N VAL A 363 19.65 3.04 4.75
CA VAL A 363 18.51 2.31 4.17
C VAL A 363 18.97 1.43 3.01
N ARG A 364 19.86 1.91 2.13
CA ARG A 364 20.46 1.08 1.06
C ARG A 364 21.26 -0.10 1.61
N GLU A 365 21.98 0.08 2.72
CA GLU A 365 22.66 -1.03 3.40
C GLU A 365 21.67 -2.07 3.94
N ALA A 366 20.53 -1.64 4.46
CA ALA A 366 19.46 -2.54 4.90
C ALA A 366 18.78 -3.26 3.71
N ILE A 367 18.59 -2.58 2.58
CA ILE A 367 18.11 -3.20 1.33
C ILE A 367 19.08 -4.29 0.86
N ALA A 368 20.37 -4.00 0.82
CA ALA A 368 21.40 -4.99 0.47
C ALA A 368 21.48 -6.14 1.49
N TYR A 369 21.21 -5.87 2.77
CA TYR A 369 21.12 -6.89 3.81
C TYR A 369 19.93 -7.83 3.56
N ALA A 370 18.76 -7.30 3.22
CA ALA A 370 17.58 -8.10 2.87
C ALA A 370 17.84 -9.02 1.66
N GLY A 371 18.49 -8.49 0.60
CA GLY A 371 18.87 -9.30 -0.56
C GLY A 371 19.82 -10.46 -0.22
N LYS A 372 20.83 -10.21 0.62
CA LYS A 372 21.76 -11.26 1.10
C LYS A 372 21.06 -12.35 1.92
N HIS A 373 19.93 -12.04 2.54
CA HIS A 373 19.12 -12.96 3.36
C HIS A 373 17.91 -13.53 2.61
N ASP A 374 17.91 -13.42 1.28
CA ASP A 374 16.86 -13.97 0.42
C ASP A 374 15.47 -13.38 0.75
N VAL A 375 15.40 -12.05 0.90
CA VAL A 375 14.16 -11.30 1.15
C VAL A 375 13.89 -10.33 0.00
N LEU A 376 12.65 -10.35 -0.50
CA LEU A 376 12.17 -9.41 -1.52
C LEU A 376 11.57 -8.18 -0.83
N ILE A 377 11.99 -6.97 -1.21
CA ILE A 377 11.36 -5.72 -0.78
C ILE A 377 10.51 -5.19 -1.93
N VAL A 378 9.25 -4.86 -1.65
CA VAL A 378 8.27 -4.28 -2.58
C VAL A 378 7.92 -2.88 -2.09
N LYS A 379 8.13 -1.86 -2.92
CA LYS A 379 8.01 -0.45 -2.55
C LYS A 379 7.07 0.31 -3.49
N ALA A 380 6.24 1.19 -2.92
CA ALA A 380 5.35 2.08 -3.67
C ALA A 380 6.13 3.19 -4.41
N ALA A 381 5.81 3.49 -5.67
CA ALA A 381 6.54 4.51 -6.44
C ALA A 381 6.36 5.95 -5.95
N GLY A 382 5.28 6.27 -5.24
CA GLY A 382 4.89 7.62 -4.84
C GLY A 382 3.77 8.18 -5.74
N ASN A 383 3.16 9.30 -5.32
CA ASN A 383 1.85 9.75 -5.78
C ASN A 383 1.85 11.20 -6.31
N GLU A 384 2.93 11.64 -6.96
CA GLU A 384 3.12 13.02 -7.41
C GLU A 384 3.01 13.18 -8.93
N GLY A 385 2.82 12.08 -9.68
CA GLY A 385 2.81 12.10 -11.15
C GLY A 385 4.18 12.39 -11.76
N GLU A 386 5.25 12.07 -11.04
CA GLU A 386 6.63 12.48 -11.35
C GLU A 386 7.45 11.36 -12.01
N ASP A 387 8.45 11.79 -12.80
CA ASP A 387 9.47 10.94 -13.41
C ASP A 387 10.62 10.70 -12.42
N LEU A 388 10.64 9.52 -11.79
CA LEU A 388 11.62 9.13 -10.78
C LEU A 388 13.04 9.03 -11.31
N ASP A 389 13.22 8.91 -12.63
CA ASP A 389 14.54 8.95 -13.25
C ASP A 389 15.14 10.37 -13.22
N LYS A 390 14.32 11.39 -12.93
CA LYS A 390 14.74 12.78 -12.80
C LYS A 390 14.66 13.30 -11.37
N LYS A 391 13.71 12.79 -10.58
CA LYS A 391 13.48 13.21 -9.19
C LYS A 391 13.55 12.00 -8.28
N ALA A 392 14.64 11.89 -7.53
CA ALA A 392 14.84 10.78 -6.62
C ALA A 392 13.78 10.78 -5.52
N VAL A 393 13.21 9.60 -5.28
CA VAL A 393 12.36 9.29 -4.12
C VAL A 393 13.08 8.24 -3.28
N TYR A 394 12.94 8.33 -1.96
CA TYR A 394 13.52 7.39 -1.01
C TYR A 394 12.42 6.59 -0.30
N PRO A 395 12.68 5.32 0.10
CA PRO A 395 13.90 4.59 -0.19
C PRO A 395 14.00 4.23 -1.68
N ASN A 396 15.24 4.21 -2.18
CA ASN A 396 15.61 3.68 -3.48
C ASN A 396 16.79 2.71 -3.30
N ASP A 397 16.95 1.80 -4.26
CA ASP A 397 18.03 0.83 -4.29
C ASP A 397 19.18 1.29 -5.19
N GLN A 398 19.22 2.57 -5.60
CA GLN A 398 20.22 3.10 -6.53
C GLN A 398 20.73 4.47 -6.07
N VAL A 399 21.92 4.85 -6.55
CA VAL A 399 22.43 6.21 -6.41
C VAL A 399 22.54 6.80 -7.82
N ASN A 400 21.83 7.92 -8.07
CA ASN A 400 21.86 8.65 -9.34
C ASN A 400 21.59 7.77 -10.58
N ASN A 401 20.55 6.93 -10.54
CA ASN A 401 20.20 5.95 -11.58
C ASN A 401 21.35 4.97 -11.91
N GLY A 402 22.25 4.75 -10.95
CA GLY A 402 23.33 3.79 -11.03
C GLY A 402 22.84 2.35 -10.85
N PRO A 403 23.77 1.39 -10.70
CA PRO A 403 23.41 0.00 -10.45
C PRO A 403 22.59 -0.17 -9.16
N GLU A 404 21.64 -1.11 -9.18
CA GLU A 404 20.90 -1.55 -7.99
C GLU A 404 21.87 -2.11 -6.93
N VAL A 405 21.65 -1.75 -5.66
CA VAL A 405 22.37 -2.31 -4.51
C VAL A 405 21.88 -3.72 -4.17
N SER A 406 20.71 -4.13 -4.68
CA SER A 406 20.13 -5.46 -4.51
C SER A 406 19.26 -5.87 -5.70
N ASP A 407 19.37 -7.12 -6.16
CA ASP A 407 18.49 -7.71 -7.17
C ASP A 407 17.15 -8.22 -6.59
N THR A 408 16.78 -7.74 -5.40
CA THR A 408 15.58 -8.14 -4.64
C THR A 408 14.75 -6.95 -4.16
N PHE A 409 14.90 -5.77 -4.77
CA PHE A 409 14.06 -4.60 -4.53
C PHE A 409 13.18 -4.35 -5.75
N ILE A 410 11.88 -4.10 -5.57
CA ILE A 410 10.96 -3.83 -6.68
C ILE A 410 10.08 -2.60 -6.38
N THR A 411 10.07 -1.63 -7.30
CA THR A 411 9.26 -0.41 -7.20
C THR A 411 8.02 -0.50 -8.08
N VAL A 412 6.86 -0.13 -7.52
CA VAL A 412 5.53 -0.40 -8.10
C VAL A 412 4.75 0.89 -8.35
N GLY A 413 4.39 1.12 -9.62
CA GLY A 413 3.45 2.16 -10.06
C GLY A 413 1.98 1.71 -9.98
N ALA A 414 1.04 2.66 -10.03
CA ALA A 414 -0.38 2.42 -9.83
C ALA A 414 -1.20 2.52 -11.13
N LEU A 415 -2.15 1.58 -11.26
CA LEU A 415 -3.13 1.54 -12.34
C LEU A 415 -4.51 2.03 -11.88
N GLU A 416 -5.28 2.49 -12.86
CA GLU A 416 -6.73 2.71 -12.80
C GLU A 416 -7.48 1.43 -13.22
N PRO A 417 -8.76 1.25 -12.82
CA PRO A 417 -9.60 0.14 -13.27
C PRO A 417 -10.14 0.35 -14.69
N LYS A 418 -9.32 0.89 -15.58
CA LYS A 418 -9.65 1.20 -16.98
C LYS A 418 -8.48 0.81 -17.87
N TYR A 419 -8.74 0.03 -18.91
CA TYR A 419 -7.72 -0.26 -19.92
C TYR A 419 -7.65 0.86 -20.96
N GLY A 420 -6.48 1.04 -21.59
CA GLY A 420 -6.27 2.03 -22.64
C GLY A 420 -5.47 3.25 -22.18
N ALA A 421 -5.69 4.42 -22.81
CA ALA A 421 -4.87 5.60 -22.61
C ALA A 421 -4.85 6.10 -21.15
N ASN A 422 -5.94 5.90 -20.41
CA ASN A 422 -6.11 6.39 -19.04
C ASN A 422 -5.96 5.25 -18.01
N MET A 423 -5.09 4.28 -18.30
CA MET A 423 -4.88 3.12 -17.40
C MET A 423 -3.87 3.37 -16.29
N ILE A 424 -3.05 4.42 -16.42
CA ILE A 424 -2.15 4.88 -15.37
C ILE A 424 -2.95 5.76 -14.43
N ALA A 425 -2.81 5.56 -13.12
CA ALA A 425 -3.37 6.48 -12.16
C ALA A 425 -2.70 7.84 -12.30
N ASP A 426 -3.47 8.91 -12.36
CA ASP A 426 -2.96 10.26 -12.66
C ASP A 426 -1.88 10.71 -11.67
N PHE A 427 -1.95 10.24 -10.42
CA PHE A 427 -0.96 10.51 -9.39
C PHE A 427 0.28 9.60 -9.46
N SER A 428 0.28 8.49 -10.19
CA SER A 428 1.37 7.50 -10.10
C SER A 428 2.68 8.09 -10.60
N ASN A 429 3.71 8.03 -9.75
CA ASN A 429 5.08 8.20 -10.22
C ASN A 429 5.45 7.07 -11.20
N TYR A 430 6.37 7.37 -12.09
CA TYR A 430 6.84 6.50 -13.16
C TYR A 430 8.35 6.69 -13.37
N GLY A 431 9.00 5.78 -14.10
CA GLY A 431 10.42 5.91 -14.41
C GLY A 431 10.90 4.69 -15.18
N LYS A 432 11.64 4.90 -16.28
CA LYS A 432 12.16 3.80 -17.08
C LYS A 432 13.20 2.98 -16.33
N ILE A 433 13.88 3.59 -15.36
CA ILE A 433 14.92 2.96 -14.54
C ILE A 433 14.38 2.63 -13.15
N ASN A 434 13.66 3.57 -12.51
CA ASN A 434 13.32 3.48 -11.09
C ASN A 434 11.91 2.94 -10.79
N VAL A 435 11.12 2.54 -11.80
CA VAL A 435 9.83 1.85 -11.61
C VAL A 435 9.83 0.52 -12.36
N ASP A 436 9.72 -0.59 -11.64
CA ASP A 436 9.93 -1.92 -12.22
C ASP A 436 8.69 -2.48 -12.90
N VAL A 437 7.52 -2.26 -12.31
CA VAL A 437 6.22 -2.79 -12.75
C VAL A 437 5.08 -1.86 -12.32
N PHE A 438 3.90 -2.07 -12.90
CA PHE A 438 2.66 -1.45 -12.43
C PHE A 438 1.65 -2.50 -11.95
N SER A 439 0.79 -2.13 -11.01
CA SER A 439 -0.32 -2.96 -10.51
C SER A 439 -1.53 -2.10 -10.09
N PRO A 440 -2.71 -2.71 -9.85
CA PRO A 440 -3.91 -2.01 -9.39
C PRO A 440 -3.67 -1.12 -8.15
N GLY A 441 -4.01 0.19 -8.22
CA GLY A 441 -3.73 1.11 -7.11
C GLY A 441 -4.69 2.28 -6.88
N ALA A 442 -5.52 2.70 -7.83
CA ALA A 442 -6.31 3.95 -7.69
C ALA A 442 -7.58 3.86 -6.84
N LYS A 443 -8.24 2.70 -6.81
CA LYS A 443 -9.56 2.52 -6.19
C LYS A 443 -9.66 1.14 -5.55
N ILE A 444 -8.79 0.88 -4.58
CA ILE A 444 -8.64 -0.44 -3.98
C ILE A 444 -9.45 -0.51 -2.69
N TYR A 445 -10.42 -1.42 -2.67
CA TYR A 445 -11.22 -1.74 -1.50
C TYR A 445 -10.44 -2.68 -0.57
N SER A 446 -10.33 -2.32 0.70
CA SER A 446 -9.66 -3.15 1.70
C SER A 446 -10.06 -2.80 3.14
N THR A 447 -9.48 -3.52 4.09
CA THR A 447 -9.72 -3.40 5.53
C THR A 447 -9.27 -2.04 6.09
N THR A 448 -9.95 -1.55 7.10
CA THR A 448 -9.59 -0.35 7.88
C THR A 448 -9.88 -0.62 9.36
N PRO A 449 -9.27 0.10 10.31
CA PRO A 449 -9.44 -0.17 11.74
C PRO A 449 -10.91 -0.26 12.17
N GLN A 450 -11.17 -1.06 13.21
CA GLN A 450 -12.50 -1.25 13.80
C GLN A 450 -13.48 -2.08 12.94
N ASN A 451 -12.97 -3.10 12.23
CA ASN A 451 -13.77 -3.99 11.36
C ASN A 451 -14.52 -3.25 10.24
N GLU A 452 -13.93 -2.15 9.76
CA GLU A 452 -14.48 -1.35 8.68
C GLU A 452 -13.71 -1.60 7.38
N TYR A 453 -14.26 -1.13 6.27
CA TYR A 453 -13.67 -1.30 4.96
C TYR A 453 -13.85 -0.03 4.15
N ASP A 454 -12.84 0.30 3.36
CA ASP A 454 -12.84 1.54 2.59
C ASP A 454 -12.07 1.38 1.27
N THR A 455 -12.38 2.26 0.32
CA THR A 455 -11.69 2.35 -0.97
C THR A 455 -10.65 3.46 -0.93
N LYS A 456 -9.38 3.10 -1.12
CA LYS A 456 -8.26 4.06 -1.15
C LYS A 456 -7.50 4.02 -2.47
N GLY A 457 -6.83 5.13 -2.79
CA GLY A 457 -6.03 5.29 -4.00
C GLY A 457 -4.59 5.65 -3.67
N GLY A 458 -3.64 4.95 -4.29
CA GLY A 458 -2.22 5.22 -4.15
C GLY A 458 -1.36 4.10 -4.72
N THR A 459 -0.10 4.42 -5.04
CA THR A 459 0.94 3.39 -5.23
C THR A 459 1.14 2.55 -3.96
N SER A 460 0.77 3.10 -2.80
CA SER A 460 0.65 2.40 -1.52
C SER A 460 -0.33 1.23 -1.53
N MET A 461 -1.31 1.20 -2.43
CA MET A 461 -2.23 0.06 -2.62
C MET A 461 -1.74 -0.88 -3.73
N ALA A 462 -0.94 -0.36 -4.67
CA ALA A 462 -0.32 -1.13 -5.75
C ALA A 462 0.80 -2.06 -5.24
N ALA A 463 1.70 -1.54 -4.40
CA ALA A 463 2.79 -2.29 -3.78
C ALA A 463 2.32 -3.56 -3.02
N PRO A 464 1.35 -3.50 -2.09
CA PRO A 464 0.89 -4.69 -1.38
C PRO A 464 0.24 -5.72 -2.31
N ALA A 465 -0.37 -5.27 -3.40
CA ALA A 465 -0.91 -6.19 -4.40
C ALA A 465 0.21 -7.05 -5.02
N VAL A 466 1.36 -6.43 -5.34
CA VAL A 466 2.56 -7.14 -5.83
C VAL A 466 3.21 -7.99 -4.74
N ALA A 467 3.28 -7.50 -3.50
CA ALA A 467 3.75 -8.28 -2.35
C ALA A 467 2.93 -9.56 -2.14
N GLY A 468 1.60 -9.48 -2.32
CA GLY A 468 0.71 -10.63 -2.32
C GLY A 468 1.04 -11.65 -3.43
N VAL A 469 1.27 -11.19 -4.67
CA VAL A 469 1.69 -12.10 -5.76
C VAL A 469 3.05 -12.73 -5.45
N ALA A 470 4.00 -11.97 -4.91
CA ALA A 470 5.30 -12.50 -4.48
C ALA A 470 5.15 -13.59 -3.40
N ALA A 471 4.28 -13.36 -2.42
CA ALA A 471 3.99 -14.32 -1.35
C ALA A 471 3.31 -15.58 -1.89
N LEU A 472 2.38 -15.48 -2.86
CA LEU A 472 1.81 -16.63 -3.55
C LEU A 472 2.87 -17.48 -4.25
N ILE A 473 3.80 -16.85 -4.97
CA ILE A 473 4.91 -17.54 -5.64
C ILE A 473 5.76 -18.27 -4.60
N ARG A 474 6.19 -17.59 -3.54
CA ARG A 474 7.02 -18.18 -2.46
C ARG A 474 6.29 -19.30 -1.73
N SER A 475 4.99 -19.18 -1.51
CA SER A 475 4.16 -20.19 -0.84
C SER A 475 4.10 -21.47 -1.67
N LEU A 476 3.86 -21.37 -2.97
CA LEU A 476 3.74 -22.54 -3.85
C LEU A 476 5.08 -23.09 -4.35
N TYR A 477 6.12 -22.26 -4.37
CA TYR A 477 7.45 -22.57 -4.87
C TYR A 477 8.54 -22.09 -3.90
N PRO A 478 8.61 -22.66 -2.67
CA PRO A 478 9.45 -22.17 -1.58
C PRO A 478 10.96 -22.23 -1.83
N LYS A 479 11.39 -22.97 -2.86
CA LYS A 479 12.80 -23.05 -3.28
C LYS A 479 13.26 -21.89 -4.16
N LEU A 480 12.33 -21.08 -4.68
CA LEU A 480 12.68 -19.92 -5.49
C LEU A 480 13.25 -18.82 -4.60
N LYS A 481 14.40 -18.29 -5.02
CA LYS A 481 15.06 -17.15 -4.37
C LYS A 481 14.30 -15.85 -4.62
N ALA A 482 14.49 -14.87 -3.74
CA ALA A 482 13.93 -13.52 -3.86
C ALA A 482 14.19 -12.90 -5.24
N SER A 483 15.42 -13.03 -5.76
CA SER A 483 15.79 -12.50 -7.07
C SER A 483 15.11 -13.22 -8.23
N GLN A 484 14.84 -14.53 -8.09
CA GLN A 484 14.02 -15.27 -9.06
C GLN A 484 12.56 -14.81 -8.99
N VAL A 485 12.04 -14.50 -7.80
CA VAL A 485 10.69 -13.96 -7.64
C VAL A 485 10.57 -12.56 -8.25
N LYS A 486 11.53 -11.64 -8.01
CA LYS A 486 11.60 -10.32 -8.70
C LYS A 486 11.57 -10.51 -10.22
N LYS A 487 12.43 -11.41 -10.72
CA LYS A 487 12.50 -11.73 -12.15
C LYS A 487 11.16 -12.23 -12.70
N ILE A 488 10.48 -13.15 -12.01
CA ILE A 488 9.17 -13.66 -12.42
C ILE A 488 8.16 -12.51 -12.50
N LEU A 489 8.05 -11.68 -11.46
CA LEU A 489 7.11 -10.56 -11.43
C LEU A 489 7.31 -9.61 -12.62
N MET A 490 8.57 -9.33 -12.98
CA MET A 490 8.91 -8.45 -14.10
C MET A 490 8.72 -9.13 -15.47
N GLU A 491 9.06 -10.41 -15.61
CA GLU A 491 9.07 -11.10 -16.91
C GLU A 491 7.73 -11.74 -17.28
N SER A 492 6.91 -12.15 -16.31
CA SER A 492 5.63 -12.82 -16.57
C SER A 492 4.45 -11.86 -16.75
N GLY A 493 4.62 -10.58 -16.42
CA GLY A 493 3.56 -9.58 -16.50
C GLY A 493 2.98 -9.39 -17.92
N LEU A 494 1.81 -8.78 -18.00
CA LEU A 494 1.15 -8.49 -19.28
C LEU A 494 1.85 -7.30 -19.96
N PRO A 495 2.38 -7.45 -21.18
CA PRO A 495 3.03 -6.37 -21.89
C PRO A 495 2.00 -5.35 -22.39
N ILE A 496 2.22 -4.06 -22.13
CA ILE A 496 1.34 -3.00 -22.61
C ILE A 496 2.01 -2.27 -23.77
N LYS A 497 1.36 -2.27 -24.94
CA LYS A 497 1.86 -1.57 -26.14
C LYS A 497 1.24 -0.19 -26.35
N ALA A 498 0.21 0.14 -25.59
CA ALA A 498 -0.52 1.40 -25.72
C ALA A 498 0.34 2.60 -25.31
N ASN A 499 0.05 3.73 -25.93
CA ASN A 499 0.41 5.04 -25.38
C ASN A 499 -0.59 5.40 -24.28
N VAL A 500 -0.09 5.98 -23.21
CA VAL A 500 -0.85 6.31 -22.01
C VAL A 500 -0.61 7.76 -21.59
N VAL A 501 -1.64 8.34 -20.97
CA VAL A 501 -1.62 9.63 -20.30
C VAL A 501 -0.92 9.46 -18.95
N VAL A 502 -0.12 10.45 -18.55
CA VAL A 502 0.69 10.38 -17.34
C VAL A 502 0.63 11.71 -16.59
N GLY A 503 0.51 11.65 -15.25
CA GLY A 503 0.44 12.85 -14.42
C GLY A 503 -0.89 13.60 -14.50
N GLY A 504 -1.95 12.97 -15.03
CA GLY A 504 -3.24 13.62 -15.30
C GLY A 504 -3.22 14.66 -16.43
N ASP A 505 -2.08 14.82 -17.11
CA ASP A 505 -1.94 15.75 -18.23
C ASP A 505 -2.21 15.04 -19.56
N THR A 506 -3.35 15.34 -20.17
CA THR A 506 -3.77 14.74 -21.46
C THR A 506 -2.84 15.06 -22.63
N GLU A 507 -1.96 16.06 -22.50
CA GLU A 507 -0.91 16.35 -23.49
C GLU A 507 0.37 15.52 -23.23
N ASN A 508 0.56 15.03 -22.01
CA ASN A 508 1.72 14.21 -21.62
C ASN A 508 1.47 12.72 -21.92
N VAL A 509 1.55 12.37 -23.20
CA VAL A 509 1.34 11.01 -23.69
C VAL A 509 2.68 10.29 -23.93
N LYS A 510 2.85 9.11 -23.35
CA LYS A 510 4.09 8.31 -23.47
C LYS A 510 3.76 6.84 -23.79
N PRO A 511 4.62 6.11 -24.51
CA PRO A 511 4.56 4.66 -24.55
C PRO A 511 4.65 4.08 -23.14
N PHE A 512 3.79 3.13 -22.77
CA PHE A 512 3.84 2.49 -21.44
C PHE A 512 5.22 1.93 -21.11
N SER A 513 5.91 1.37 -22.11
CA SER A 513 7.27 0.84 -21.96
C SER A 513 8.33 1.87 -21.57
N ASN A 514 8.04 3.18 -21.66
CA ASN A 514 8.90 4.26 -21.18
C ASN A 514 8.63 4.64 -19.71
N LEU A 515 7.56 4.11 -19.10
CA LEU A 515 7.18 4.42 -17.72
C LEU A 515 7.75 3.45 -16.70
N THR A 516 8.31 2.34 -17.18
CA THR A 516 8.75 1.24 -16.33
C THR A 516 9.83 0.38 -16.99
N SER A 517 10.72 -0.17 -16.17
CA SER A 517 11.79 -1.09 -16.57
C SER A 517 11.25 -2.29 -17.35
N SER A 518 10.21 -2.97 -16.82
CA SER A 518 9.66 -4.19 -17.44
C SER A 518 8.78 -3.95 -18.67
N GLY A 519 8.17 -2.76 -18.78
CA GLY A 519 7.11 -2.51 -19.77
C GLY A 519 5.85 -3.35 -19.55
N LYS A 520 5.63 -3.87 -18.33
CA LYS A 520 4.54 -4.79 -18.01
C LYS A 520 3.75 -4.40 -16.76
N ILE A 521 2.49 -4.85 -16.72
CA ILE A 521 1.68 -4.88 -15.50
C ILE A 521 1.74 -6.27 -14.87
N VAL A 522 1.75 -6.35 -13.53
CA VAL A 522 1.86 -7.63 -12.80
C VAL A 522 0.66 -8.54 -13.09
N ASN A 523 0.91 -9.84 -13.25
CA ASN A 523 -0.13 -10.84 -13.49
C ASN A 523 0.16 -12.14 -12.73
N ALA A 524 -0.65 -12.43 -11.71
CA ALA A 524 -0.49 -13.58 -10.83
C ALA A 524 -0.60 -14.92 -11.56
N TYR A 525 -1.53 -15.02 -12.53
CA TYR A 525 -1.73 -16.24 -13.31
C TYR A 525 -0.47 -16.61 -14.11
N ASN A 526 0.06 -15.66 -14.89
CA ASN A 526 1.29 -15.86 -15.65
C ASN A 526 2.49 -16.09 -14.74
N ALA A 527 2.56 -15.39 -13.60
CA ALA A 527 3.64 -15.54 -12.64
C ALA A 527 3.73 -16.97 -12.10
N LEU A 528 2.61 -17.58 -11.72
CA LEU A 528 2.60 -18.96 -11.24
C LEU A 528 2.94 -19.97 -12.35
N ILE A 529 2.55 -19.71 -13.61
CA ILE A 529 2.97 -20.55 -14.74
C ILE A 529 4.50 -20.50 -14.90
N MET A 530 5.07 -19.30 -14.88
CA MET A 530 6.52 -19.12 -15.02
C MET A 530 7.28 -19.72 -13.84
N ALA A 531 6.81 -19.50 -12.61
CA ALA A 531 7.38 -20.08 -11.39
C ALA A 531 7.43 -21.61 -11.45
N SER A 532 6.41 -22.27 -12.02
CA SER A 532 6.37 -23.74 -12.14
C SER A 532 7.43 -24.36 -13.05
N LYS A 533 8.15 -23.55 -13.82
CA LYS A 533 9.15 -23.99 -14.82
C LYS A 533 10.59 -23.75 -14.35
N LEU A 534 10.78 -23.11 -13.19
CA LEU A 534 12.06 -22.80 -12.57
C LEU A 534 12.28 -23.72 -11.37
#